data_AF-A0A7C5XJJ2-F1
#
_entry.id   AF-A0A7C5XJJ2-F1
#
_cell.length_a   1.000
_cell.length_b   1.000
_cell.length_c   1.000
_cell.angle_alpha   90.00
_cell.angle_beta   90.00
_cell.angle_gamma   90.00
#
_symmetry.space_group_name_H-M   'P 1'
#
loop_
_entity.id
_entity.type
_entity.pdbx_description
1 polymer ?
#
loop_
_entity_poly.entity_id
_entity_poly.type
_entity_poly.pdbx_seq_one_letter_code
_entity_poly.pdbx_strand_id
1 'polypeptide(L)'
;MIFIEVVLLSQESVLEEFKRAYIEFKKIEAKRGFIAHLIVYTLVNTMLTIINMLYTPKVIWFFYPLIGWGIGLAMNYLHAFHWIEHDLIGELAKVEQYMKIKKR
;
A
#
# COMPACT_ATOMS: atom_id res chain seq x y z
N MET A 1 -38.64 9.32 19.75
CA MET A 1 -37.32 9.91 20.02
C MET A 1 -36.28 8.81 20.27
N ILE A 2 -36.40 8.01 21.34
CA ILE A 2 -35.46 6.92 21.69
C ILE A 2 -35.24 5.89 20.56
N PHE A 3 -36.31 5.43 19.89
CA PHE A 3 -36.19 4.41 18.84
C PHE A 3 -35.36 4.86 17.63
N ILE A 4 -35.46 6.13 17.22
CA ILE A 4 -34.70 6.67 16.08
C ILE A 4 -33.21 6.79 16.44
N GLU A 5 -32.88 7.24 17.65
CA GLU A 5 -31.51 7.33 18.14
C GLU A 5 -30.83 5.96 18.19
N VAL A 6 -31.54 4.93 18.66
CA VAL A 6 -31.02 3.55 18.72
C VAL A 6 -30.72 3.02 17.31
N VAL A 7 -31.58 3.27 16.33
CA VAL A 7 -31.36 2.85 14.94
C VAL A 7 -30.18 3.58 14.29
N LEU A 8 -30.04 4.89 14.55
CA LEU A 8 -28.99 5.72 13.98
C LEU A 8 -27.61 5.32 14.54
N LEU A 9 -27.53 5.10 15.86
CA LEU A 9 -26.32 4.65 16.54
C LEU A 9 -25.85 3.28 16.05
N SER A 10 -26.80 2.37 15.77
CA SER A 10 -26.52 1.07 15.16
C SER A 10 -25.92 1.19 13.75
N GLN A 11 -26.43 2.11 12.92
CA GLN A 11 -25.87 2.33 11.58
C GLN A 11 -24.47 2.95 11.62
N GLU A 12 -24.23 3.90 12.53
CA GLU A 12 -22.90 4.48 12.73
C GLU A 12 -21.89 3.43 13.19
N SER A 13 -22.25 2.56 14.14
CA SER A 13 -21.34 1.51 14.61
C SER A 13 -20.97 0.52 13.51
N VAL A 14 -21.94 0.11 12.68
CA VAL A 14 -21.69 -0.82 11.55
C VAL A 14 -20.79 -0.18 10.49
N LEU A 15 -20.98 1.11 10.20
CA LEU A 15 -20.14 1.84 9.25
C LEU A 15 -18.69 1.93 9.74
N GLU A 16 -18.48 2.22 11.03
CA GLU A 16 -17.14 2.33 11.61
C GLU A 16 -16.43 0.97 11.71
N GLU A 17 -17.17 -0.12 11.90
CA GLU A 17 -16.62 -1.48 11.81
C GLU A 17 -16.20 -1.80 10.36
N PHE A 18 -17.05 -1.49 9.38
CA PHE A 18 -16.74 -1.67 7.96
C PHE A 18 -15.50 -0.88 7.53
N LYS A 19 -15.39 0.41 7.90
CA LYS A 19 -14.22 1.25 7.58
C LYS A 19 -12.94 0.66 8.15
N ARG A 20 -12.96 0.17 9.39
CA ARG A 20 -11.80 -0.48 10.03
C ARG A 20 -11.39 -1.76 9.31
N ALA A 21 -12.34 -2.64 9.04
CA ALA A 21 -12.09 -3.89 8.31
C ALA A 21 -11.52 -3.62 6.91
N TYR A 22 -12.05 -2.60 6.21
CA TYR A 22 -11.56 -2.19 4.91
C TYR A 22 -10.11 -1.68 4.96
N ILE A 23 -9.76 -0.82 5.93
CA ILE A 23 -8.41 -0.31 6.11
C ILE A 23 -7.43 -1.45 6.39
N GLU A 24 -7.78 -2.36 7.29
CA GLU A 24 -6.94 -3.51 7.64
C GLU A 24 -6.71 -4.43 6.44
N PHE A 25 -7.76 -4.72 5.68
CA PHE A 25 -7.67 -5.51 4.46
C PHE A 25 -6.70 -4.88 3.45
N LYS A 26 -6.83 -3.56 3.20
CA LYS A 26 -5.96 -2.84 2.27
C LYS A 26 -4.50 -2.77 2.74
N LYS A 27 -4.26 -2.62 4.04
CA LYS A 27 -2.91 -2.73 4.63
C LYS A 27 -2.27 -4.10 4.33
N ILE A 28 -3.02 -5.19 4.48
CA ILE A 28 -2.54 -6.54 4.19
C ILE A 28 -2.23 -6.70 2.71
N GLU A 29 -3.12 -6.21 1.83
CA GLU A 29 -2.94 -6.26 0.39
C GLU A 29 -1.67 -5.51 -0.06
N ALA A 30 -1.44 -4.30 0.45
CA ALA A 30 -0.26 -3.53 0.12
C ALA A 30 1.04 -4.18 0.62
N LYS A 31 1.03 -4.76 1.82
CA LYS A 31 2.18 -5.54 2.34
C LYS A 31 2.49 -6.74 1.45
N ARG A 32 1.47 -7.47 1.01
CA ARG A 32 1.63 -8.60 0.06
C ARG A 32 2.18 -8.12 -1.28
N GLY A 33 1.66 -7.00 -1.80
CA GLY A 33 2.17 -6.37 -3.01
C GLY A 33 3.64 -5.97 -2.89
N PHE A 34 4.03 -5.36 -1.76
CA PHE A 34 5.43 -5.01 -1.49
C PHE A 34 6.33 -6.25 -1.45
N ILE A 35 5.92 -7.34 -0.77
CA ILE A 35 6.69 -8.59 -0.71
C ILE A 35 6.94 -9.15 -2.12
N ALA A 36 5.93 -9.12 -2.99
CA ALA A 36 6.09 -9.58 -4.37
C ALA A 36 7.17 -8.76 -5.12
N HIS A 37 7.15 -7.43 -4.97
CA HIS A 37 8.15 -6.55 -5.57
C HIS A 37 9.55 -6.78 -4.99
N LEU A 38 9.65 -7.00 -3.67
CA LEU A 38 10.91 -7.31 -2.99
C LEU A 38 11.53 -8.61 -3.50
N ILE A 39 10.71 -9.66 -3.68
CA ILE A 39 11.16 -10.95 -4.23
C ILE A 39 11.71 -10.77 -5.64
N VAL A 40 10.94 -10.13 -6.53
CA VAL A 40 11.36 -9.89 -7.92
C VAL A 40 12.63 -9.06 -7.96
N TYR A 41 12.69 -7.97 -7.19
CA TYR A 41 13.87 -7.12 -7.10
C TYR A 41 15.10 -7.91 -6.67
N THR A 42 14.99 -8.76 -5.65
CA THR A 42 16.12 -9.55 -5.13
C THR A 42 16.58 -10.59 -6.14
N LEU A 43 15.65 -11.32 -6.76
CA LEU A 43 15.98 -12.34 -7.76
C LEU A 43 16.65 -11.74 -8.99
N VAL A 44 16.08 -10.68 -9.55
CA VAL A 44 16.62 -10.02 -10.74
C VAL A 44 18.00 -9.42 -10.45
N ASN A 45 18.16 -8.68 -9.35
CA ASN A 45 19.46 -8.09 -9.03
C ASN A 45 20.54 -9.13 -8.71
N THR A 46 20.17 -10.25 -8.08
CA THR A 46 21.10 -11.37 -7.86
C THR A 46 21.55 -11.96 -9.21
N MET A 47 20.61 -12.20 -10.13
CA MET A 47 20.91 -12.68 -11.48
C MET A 47 21.82 -11.69 -12.24
N LEU A 48 21.51 -10.38 -12.21
CA LEU A 48 22.32 -9.36 -12.88
C LEU A 48 23.73 -9.26 -12.29
N THR A 49 23.85 -9.42 -10.96
CA THR A 49 25.15 -9.46 -10.27
C THR A 49 25.98 -10.63 -10.79
N ILE A 50 25.40 -11.83 -10.88
CA ILE A 50 26.06 -13.02 -11.41
C ILE A 50 26.49 -12.80 -12.87
N ILE A 51 25.60 -12.29 -13.73
CA ILE A 51 25.91 -12.01 -15.14
C ILE A 51 27.06 -11.01 -15.23
N ASN A 52 27.05 -9.94 -14.44
CA ASN A 52 28.10 -8.95 -14.50
C ASN A 52 29.47 -9.55 -14.14
N MET A 53 29.53 -10.35 -13.08
CA MET A 53 30.77 -10.97 -12.62
C MET A 53 31.30 -12.02 -13.61
N LEU A 54 30.41 -12.75 -14.29
CA LEU A 54 30.81 -13.77 -15.27
C LEU A 54 31.28 -13.18 -16.60
N TYR A 55 30.55 -12.19 -17.14
CA TYR A 55 30.78 -11.74 -18.52
C TYR A 55 31.58 -10.44 -18.62
N THR A 56 31.52 -9.57 -17.62
CA THR A 56 32.17 -8.25 -17.69
C THR A 56 32.71 -7.80 -16.33
N PRO A 57 33.58 -8.58 -15.66
CA PRO A 57 34.02 -8.30 -14.28
C PRO A 57 34.81 -7.00 -14.14
N LYS A 58 35.38 -6.48 -15.24
CA LYS A 58 36.12 -5.19 -15.25
C LYS A 58 35.20 -3.97 -15.18
N VAL A 59 33.89 -4.12 -15.42
CA VAL A 59 32.92 -3.02 -15.44
C VAL A 59 31.74 -3.38 -14.56
N ILE A 60 31.58 -2.71 -13.42
CA ILE A 60 30.55 -3.03 -12.43
C ILE A 60 29.24 -2.29 -12.78
N TRP A 61 28.47 -2.81 -13.73
CA TRP A 61 27.22 -2.21 -14.18
C TRP A 61 25.99 -2.65 -13.38
N PHE A 62 26.04 -3.78 -12.64
CA PHE A 62 24.87 -4.26 -11.87
C PHE A 62 24.42 -3.27 -10.78
N PHE A 63 25.28 -2.34 -10.38
CA PHE A 63 25.01 -1.34 -9.36
C PHE A 63 23.94 -0.31 -9.78
N TYR A 64 23.88 0.02 -11.08
CA TYR A 64 22.90 0.98 -11.60
C TYR A 64 21.45 0.49 -11.45
N PRO A 65 21.07 -0.72 -11.90
CA PRO A 65 19.72 -1.24 -11.67
C PRO A 65 19.45 -1.49 -10.18
N LEU A 66 20.46 -1.90 -9.40
CA LEU A 66 20.32 -2.08 -7.95
C LEU A 66 19.87 -0.79 -7.28
N ILE A 67 20.59 0.32 -7.45
CA ILE A 67 20.20 1.60 -6.85
C ILE A 67 18.92 2.15 -7.48
N GLY A 68 18.86 2.16 -8.82
CA GLY A 68 17.74 2.77 -9.53
C GLY A 68 16.40 2.16 -9.15
N TRP A 69 16.31 0.81 -9.14
CA TRP A 69 15.09 0.12 -8.72
C TRP A 69 14.94 0.09 -7.20
N GLY A 70 16.04 0.12 -6.44
CA GLY A 70 16.04 0.14 -4.98
C GLY A 70 15.30 1.36 -4.41
N ILE A 71 15.39 2.51 -5.08
CA ILE A 71 14.61 3.70 -4.72
C ILE A 71 13.10 3.45 -4.87
N GLY A 72 12.67 2.87 -5.99
CA GLY A 72 11.26 2.53 -6.20
C GLY A 72 10.75 1.50 -5.19
N LEU A 73 11.60 0.53 -4.83
CA LEU A 73 11.29 -0.44 -3.78
C LEU A 73 11.14 0.23 -2.40
N ALA A 74 12.01 1.19 -2.07
CA ALA A 74 11.93 1.95 -0.83
C ALA A 74 10.64 2.79 -0.75
N MET A 75 10.23 3.41 -1.87
CA MET A 75 8.94 4.12 -1.94
C MET A 75 7.76 3.17 -1.71
N ASN A 76 7.76 1.99 -2.33
CA ASN A 76 6.73 0.96 -2.10
C ASN A 76 6.70 0.48 -0.64
N TYR A 77 7.85 0.36 0.01
CA TYR A 77 7.94 0.06 1.44
C TYR A 77 7.30 1.15 2.30
N LEU A 78 7.66 2.42 2.07
CA LEU A 78 7.09 3.54 2.81
C LEU A 78 5.57 3.59 2.67
N HIS A 79 5.07 3.41 1.45
CA HIS A 79 3.64 3.35 1.20
C HIS A 79 2.97 2.19 1.96
N ALA A 80 3.47 0.96 1.81
CA ALA A 80 2.86 -0.23 2.39
C ALA A 80 2.88 -0.28 3.94
N PHE A 81 3.86 0.38 4.58
CA PHE A 81 4.04 0.30 6.03
C PHE A 81 3.74 1.59 6.80
N HIS A 82 3.85 2.76 6.17
CA HIS A 82 3.76 4.05 6.87
C HIS A 82 2.65 4.96 6.34
N TRP A 83 2.36 4.97 5.04
CA TRP A 83 1.43 5.96 4.47
C TRP A 83 0.03 5.41 4.19
N ILE A 84 -0.11 4.12 3.92
CA ILE A 84 -1.37 3.53 3.49
C ILE A 84 -2.58 3.82 4.40
N GLU A 85 -2.38 3.85 5.72
CA GLU A 85 -3.48 4.17 6.65
C GLU A 85 -3.99 5.59 6.47
N HIS A 86 -3.08 6.55 6.42
CA HIS A 86 -3.40 7.96 6.25
C HIS A 86 -4.09 8.19 4.90
N ASP A 87 -3.58 7.55 3.84
CA ASP A 87 -4.14 7.67 2.49
C ASP A 87 -5.58 7.12 2.43
N LEU A 88 -5.83 5.95 3.03
CA LEU A 88 -7.16 5.34 3.09
C LEU A 88 -8.14 6.17 3.92
N ILE A 89 -7.71 6.74 5.05
CA ILE A 89 -8.56 7.64 5.85
C ILE A 89 -8.94 8.87 5.03
N GLY A 90 -7.99 9.45 4.30
CA GLY A 90 -8.24 10.58 3.39
C GLY A 90 -9.23 10.23 2.27
N GLU A 91 -9.14 9.02 1.71
CA GLU A 91 -10.10 8.53 0.71
C GLU A 91 -11.51 8.33 1.29
N LEU A 92 -11.62 7.69 2.46
CA LEU A 92 -12.90 7.48 3.14
C LEU A 92 -13.59 8.82 3.47
N ALA A 93 -12.82 9.82 3.89
CA ALA A 93 -13.34 11.17 4.15
C ALA A 93 -13.92 11.82 2.89
N LYS A 94 -13.25 11.68 1.74
CA LYS A 94 -13.74 12.20 0.45
C LYS A 94 -15.02 11.50 0.02
N VAL A 95 -15.08 10.17 0.16
CA VAL A 95 -16.28 9.38 -0.18
C VAL A 95 -17.45 9.78 0.71
N GLU A 96 -17.23 9.98 2.01
CA GLU A 96 -18.28 10.41 2.93
C GLU A 96 -18.82 11.80 2.56
N GLN A 97 -17.94 12.75 2.21
CA GLN A 97 -18.35 14.06 1.73
C GLN A 97 -19.18 13.99 0.44
N TYR A 98 -18.75 13.18 -0.53
CA TYR A 98 -19.48 12.99 -1.79
C TYR A 98 -20.88 12.42 -1.56
N MET A 99 -21.02 11.44 -0.67
CA MET A 99 -22.32 10.85 -0.31
C MET A 99 -23.25 11.86 0.37
N LYS A 100 -22.72 12.78 1.20
CA LYS A 100 -23.50 13.86 1.83
C LYS A 100 -24.00 14.87 0.81
N ILE A 101 -23.18 15.22 -0.18
CA ILE A 101 -23.56 16.14 -1.26
C ILE A 101 -24.66 15.53 -2.13
N LYS A 102 -24.53 14.25 -2.52
CA LYS A 102 -25.49 13.58 -3.41
C LYS A 102 -26.86 13.29 -2.76
N LYS A 103 -26.93 13.21 -1.43
CA LYS A 103 -28.19 12.98 -0.68
C LYS A 103 -28.99 14.27 -0.42
N ARG A 104 -28.42 15.45 -0.68
CA ARG A 104 -29.15 16.74 -0.66
C ARG A 104 -29.82 16.98 -2.00
#